data_AF-A0A3M9YR11-F1
#
_entry.id   AF-A0A3M9YR11-F1
#
_cell.length_a   1.000
_cell.length_b   1.000
_cell.length_c   1.000
_cell.angle_alpha   90.00
_cell.angle_beta   90.00
_cell.angle_gamma   90.00
#
_symmetry.space_group_name_H-M   'P 1'
#
loop_
_entity.id
_entity.type
_entity.pdbx_description
1 polymer ?
#
loop_
_entity_poly.entity_id
_entity_poly.type
_entity_poly.pdbx_seq_one_letter_code
_entity_poly.pdbx_strand_id
1 'polypeptide(L)'
;MLANAQPDDIVLEPSAGNGLLIAQLPHVAQLQLKEQDEVRRSRIADIFPGVSITGHDGAAIASTLGGQTRPSLILMNPPFSRSFGRGADHLAAVRHLAAAITHLRAGGRIVAIMPDWFAPSARMREIFENTLTPVTVRSSICLEQAYTRRPTRREFLREHDLFETAWEPCEQSSFAAAWLAEAEDAANTVDTEIIRIATGLLLPIWSALPSDHLAVNRIVDAEGKSWLGRMVFPEHVAKLLKNLGVETAAPLNPSETLRAIHGGGSIALVRPVPCELKRSRVNGSWRIEIAGAPAGQLAWFKSLGCFTEVIQYRTRLFVPTEKAEVIIAKLTDIPL
;
A
#
# COMPACT_ATOMS: atom_id res chain seq x y z
N MET A 1 15.11 5.41 25.54
CA MET A 1 14.57 6.32 24.49
C MET A 1 15.44 6.19 23.24
N LEU A 2 14.87 6.10 22.02
CA LEU A 2 15.63 5.95 20.76
C LEU A 2 16.72 7.02 20.55
N ALA A 3 16.47 8.24 21.02
CA ALA A 3 17.41 9.35 20.88
C ALA A 3 18.66 9.22 21.77
N ASN A 4 18.56 8.50 22.89
CA ASN A 4 19.61 8.35 23.91
C ASN A 4 20.34 9.68 24.22
N ALA A 5 19.57 10.74 24.53
CA ALA A 5 20.13 12.07 24.77
C ALA A 5 21.08 12.07 25.98
N GLN A 6 22.20 12.76 25.82
CA GLN A 6 23.29 12.88 26.79
C GLN A 6 23.37 14.30 27.35
N PRO A 7 23.91 14.49 28.57
CA PRO A 7 24.02 15.82 29.18
C PRO A 7 24.86 16.83 28.38
N ASP A 8 25.77 16.37 27.53
CA ASP A 8 26.62 17.19 26.66
C ASP A 8 26.02 17.44 25.26
N ASP A 9 24.81 16.92 24.99
CA ASP A 9 24.18 17.10 23.69
C ASP A 9 23.75 18.55 23.43
N ILE A 10 23.98 19.00 22.20
CA ILE A 10 23.35 20.18 21.61
C ILE A 10 22.21 19.65 20.75
N VAL A 11 20.97 19.89 21.20
CA VAL A 11 19.77 19.33 20.58
C VAL A 11 19.07 20.38 19.73
N LEU A 12 18.73 20.01 18.49
CA LEU A 12 17.89 20.81 17.60
C LEU A 12 16.54 20.11 17.36
N GLU A 13 15.45 20.84 17.57
CA GLU A 13 14.12 20.50 17.06
C GLU A 13 13.69 21.51 15.98
N PRO A 14 13.79 21.16 14.69
CA PRO A 14 13.58 22.09 13.58
C PRO A 14 12.11 22.34 13.23
N SER A 15 11.19 21.71 13.96
CA SER A 15 9.74 21.81 13.79
C SER A 15 9.05 21.52 15.13
N ALA A 16 9.28 22.40 16.11
CA ALA A 16 9.02 22.13 17.52
C ALA A 16 7.53 22.03 17.87
N GLY A 17 6.65 22.68 17.13
CA GLY A 17 5.23 22.71 17.46
C GLY A 17 5.02 23.26 18.87
N ASN A 18 4.48 22.42 19.76
CA ASN A 18 4.29 22.75 21.17
C ASN A 18 5.42 22.19 22.07
N GLY A 19 6.52 21.68 21.50
CA GLY A 19 7.70 21.18 22.23
C GLY A 19 7.55 19.77 22.81
N LEU A 20 6.63 18.95 22.28
CA LEU A 20 6.31 17.63 22.84
C LEU A 20 7.49 16.64 22.82
N LEU A 21 8.35 16.67 21.79
CA LEU A 21 9.50 15.77 21.74
C LEU A 21 10.57 16.19 22.76
N ILE A 22 10.77 17.50 22.92
CA ILE A 22 11.83 18.06 23.79
C ILE A 22 11.44 18.00 25.26
N ALA A 23 10.14 18.10 25.58
CA ALA A 23 9.63 17.92 26.94
C ALA A 23 9.96 16.54 27.55
N GLN A 24 10.26 15.54 26.71
CA GLN A 24 10.60 14.17 27.14
C GLN A 24 12.11 13.99 27.40
N LEU A 25 12.93 14.99 27.13
CA LEU A 25 14.37 14.86 27.26
C LEU A 25 14.85 15.06 28.70
N PRO A 26 15.94 14.37 29.09
CA PRO A 26 16.70 14.76 30.27
C PRO A 26 17.36 16.13 30.04
N HIS A 27 18.02 16.64 31.07
CA HIS A 27 18.88 17.82 30.92
C HIS A 27 19.95 17.58 29.85
N VAL A 28 20.13 18.55 28.96
CA VAL A 28 21.12 18.56 27.87
C VAL A 28 21.87 19.90 27.88
N ALA A 29 23.01 19.98 27.21
CA ALA A 29 23.87 21.16 27.26
C ALA A 29 23.22 22.39 26.60
N GLN A 30 22.46 22.17 25.51
CA GLN A 30 21.79 23.26 24.80
C GLN A 30 20.58 22.75 24.03
N LEU A 31 19.52 23.56 24.03
CA LEU A 31 18.34 23.39 23.18
C LEU A 31 18.29 24.48 22.11
N GLN A 32 17.99 24.08 20.88
CA GLN A 32 17.73 24.95 19.73
C GLN A 32 16.36 24.56 19.16
N LEU A 33 15.39 25.45 19.21
CA LEU A 33 14.03 25.16 18.75
C LEU A 33 13.66 26.05 17.56
N LYS A 34 12.94 25.48 16.59
CA LYS A 34 12.33 26.24 15.50
C LYS A 34 10.83 26.02 15.45
N GLU A 35 10.06 27.09 15.49
CA GLU A 35 8.62 27.06 15.29
C GLU A 35 8.18 28.29 14.50
N GLN A 36 7.61 28.05 13.32
CA GLN A 36 7.19 29.08 12.37
C GLN A 36 5.94 29.85 12.82
N ASP A 37 5.05 29.19 13.55
CA ASP A 37 3.80 29.77 14.01
C ASP A 37 4.03 30.61 15.27
N GLU A 38 3.71 31.90 15.19
CA GLU A 38 3.99 32.86 16.26
C GLU A 38 3.31 32.48 17.59
N VAL A 39 2.08 31.97 17.54
CA VAL A 39 1.31 31.59 18.72
C VAL A 39 1.95 30.38 19.40
N ARG A 40 2.27 29.32 18.65
CA ARG A 40 2.97 28.15 19.18
C ARG A 40 4.36 28.51 19.68
N ARG A 41 5.09 29.36 18.97
CA ARG A 41 6.41 29.86 19.37
C ARG A 41 6.36 30.59 20.72
N SER A 42 5.35 31.43 20.95
CA SER A 42 5.15 32.10 22.25
C SER A 42 4.94 31.07 23.37
N ARG A 43 4.10 30.06 23.14
CA ARG A 43 3.81 29.03 24.15
C ARG A 43 5.04 28.20 24.52
N ILE A 44 5.87 27.81 23.55
CA ILE A 44 7.07 27.04 23.85
C ILE A 44 8.13 27.88 24.58
N ALA A 45 8.15 29.20 24.40
CA ALA A 45 9.03 30.09 25.15
C ALA A 45 8.67 30.14 26.65
N ASP A 46 7.38 30.04 26.97
CA ASP A 46 6.91 29.95 28.37
C ASP A 46 7.28 28.61 29.02
N ILE A 47 7.26 27.51 28.25
CA ILE A 47 7.60 26.15 28.73
C ILE A 47 9.11 25.98 28.89
N PHE A 48 9.90 26.56 27.98
CA PHE A 48 11.35 26.41 27.93
C PHE A 48 12.06 27.77 28.05
N PRO A 49 12.09 28.36 29.26
CA PRO A 49 12.69 29.67 29.48
C PRO A 49 14.20 29.63 29.18
N GLY A 50 14.69 30.66 28.49
CA GLY A 50 16.11 30.80 28.16
C GLY A 50 16.60 29.96 26.98
N VAL A 51 15.72 29.22 26.31
CA VAL A 51 16.06 28.43 25.11
C VAL A 51 16.05 29.31 23.85
N SER A 52 17.01 29.05 22.94
CA SER A 52 17.06 29.73 21.64
C SER A 52 15.93 29.22 20.74
N ILE A 53 14.95 30.08 20.46
CA ILE A 53 13.78 29.77 19.64
C ILE A 53 13.75 30.69 18.42
N THR A 54 13.68 30.14 17.20
CA THR A 54 13.62 30.94 15.96
C THR A 54 12.39 30.63 15.11
N GLY A 55 11.89 31.62 14.36
CA GLY A 55 10.64 31.53 13.57
C GLY A 55 10.79 31.12 12.10
N HIS A 56 11.95 30.63 11.70
CA HIS A 56 12.22 30.33 10.29
C HIS A 56 11.81 28.90 9.90
N ASP A 57 11.45 28.70 8.63
CA ASP A 57 11.12 27.39 8.07
C ASP A 57 12.27 26.37 8.28
N GLY A 58 11.93 25.20 8.81
CA GLY A 58 12.85 24.08 9.01
C GLY A 58 13.43 23.52 7.70
N ALA A 59 12.82 23.76 6.53
CA ALA A 59 13.44 23.43 5.24
C ALA A 59 14.65 24.34 4.92
N ALA A 60 14.74 25.50 5.56
CA ALA A 60 15.80 26.50 5.37
C ALA A 60 16.85 26.48 6.50
N ILE A 61 17.02 25.34 7.19
CA ILE A 61 18.03 25.17 8.26
C ILE A 61 19.42 25.65 7.81
N ALA A 62 19.84 25.29 6.60
CA ALA A 62 21.17 25.62 6.08
C ALA A 62 21.43 27.13 5.93
N SER A 63 20.40 27.93 5.60
CA SER A 63 20.54 29.38 5.45
C SER A 63 20.22 30.16 6.73
N THR A 64 19.52 29.56 7.69
CA THR A 64 19.01 30.26 8.89
C THR A 64 19.80 29.96 10.17
N LEU A 65 20.74 29.00 10.14
CA LEU A 65 21.56 28.59 11.29
C LEU A 65 23.07 28.77 11.07
N GLY A 66 23.49 29.58 10.09
CA GLY A 66 24.90 29.76 9.72
C GLY A 66 25.86 30.24 10.83
N GLY A 67 25.33 30.72 11.97
CA GLY A 67 26.11 31.14 13.14
C GLY A 67 25.85 30.34 14.42
N GLN A 68 25.00 29.30 14.39
CA GLN A 68 24.73 28.48 15.58
C GLN A 68 25.64 27.24 15.61
N THR A 69 25.97 26.79 16.82
CA THR A 69 26.72 25.55 17.02
C THR A 69 25.95 24.37 16.42
N ARG A 70 26.62 23.57 15.58
CA ARG A 70 25.98 22.41 14.94
C ARG A 70 25.51 21.40 16.01
N PRO A 71 24.27 20.88 15.90
CA PRO A 71 23.71 19.95 16.87
C PRO A 71 24.43 18.60 16.83
N SER A 72 24.55 17.97 18.00
CA SER A 72 24.93 16.57 18.16
C SER A 72 23.74 15.62 18.10
N LEU A 73 22.54 16.13 18.37
CA LEU A 73 21.28 15.39 18.31
C LEU A 73 20.21 16.23 17.62
N ILE A 74 19.49 15.65 16.66
CA ILE A 74 18.28 16.24 16.07
C ILE A 74 17.10 15.34 16.37
N LEU A 75 16.02 15.93 16.86
CA LEU A 75 14.72 15.29 17.03
C LEU A 75 13.72 16.02 16.15
N MET A 76 12.96 15.31 15.33
CA MET A 76 12.03 16.00 14.43
C MET A 76 10.77 15.20 14.13
N ASN A 77 9.68 15.94 14.05
CA ASN A 77 8.41 15.52 13.45
C ASN A 77 8.05 16.54 12.36
N PRO A 78 8.66 16.42 11.15
CA PRO A 78 8.46 17.40 10.10
C PRO A 78 7.02 17.39 9.57
N PRO A 79 6.55 18.48 8.93
CA PRO A 79 5.22 18.51 8.34
C PRO A 79 5.07 17.51 7.17
N PHE A 80 3.95 16.79 7.12
CA PHE A 80 3.72 15.71 6.14
C PHE A 80 3.08 16.16 4.82
N SER A 81 2.41 17.32 4.77
CA SER A 81 1.62 17.75 3.60
C SER A 81 1.67 19.24 3.26
N ARG A 82 2.43 20.04 4.02
CA ARG A 82 2.49 21.50 3.84
C ARG A 82 3.90 22.04 4.05
N SER A 83 4.35 22.89 3.13
CA SER A 83 5.51 23.77 3.31
C SER A 83 5.10 25.22 3.09
N PHE A 84 5.63 26.13 3.91
CA PHE A 84 5.36 27.55 3.79
C PHE A 84 5.87 28.08 2.44
N GLY A 85 5.06 28.88 1.74
CA GLY A 85 5.40 29.45 0.43
C GLY A 85 5.28 28.50 -0.79
N ARG A 86 4.95 27.21 -0.62
CA ARG A 86 4.78 26.24 -1.73
C ARG A 86 3.41 25.54 -1.80
N GLY A 87 2.50 25.78 -0.84
CA GLY A 87 1.18 25.14 -0.84
C GLY A 87 1.22 23.67 -0.41
N ALA A 88 0.37 22.83 -1.01
CA ALA A 88 0.37 21.38 -0.80
C ALA A 88 1.70 20.81 -1.34
N ASP A 89 2.52 20.30 -0.42
CA ASP A 89 3.86 19.82 -0.75
C ASP A 89 4.08 18.43 -0.17
N HIS A 90 3.90 17.43 -1.02
CA HIS A 90 3.99 16.02 -0.66
C HIS A 90 5.41 15.59 -0.24
N LEU A 91 6.45 16.40 -0.49
CA LEU A 91 7.84 16.09 -0.14
C LEU A 91 8.41 17.02 0.95
N ALA A 92 7.54 17.77 1.64
CA ALA A 92 7.92 18.63 2.75
C ALA A 92 8.80 17.89 3.77
N ALA A 93 8.32 16.76 4.29
CA ALA A 93 9.05 15.97 5.28
C ALA A 93 10.47 15.58 4.83
N VAL A 94 10.63 15.16 3.56
CA VAL A 94 11.92 14.76 2.99
C VAL A 94 12.91 15.92 2.95
N ARG A 95 12.46 17.11 2.53
CA ARG A 95 13.36 18.28 2.48
C ARG A 95 13.78 18.76 3.85
N HIS A 96 12.88 18.74 4.84
CA HIS A 96 13.24 19.07 6.21
C HIS A 96 14.28 18.08 6.75
N LEU A 97 14.10 16.77 6.47
CA LEU A 97 15.07 15.76 6.86
C LEU A 97 16.43 15.97 6.19
N ALA A 98 16.46 16.22 4.87
CA ALA A 98 17.70 16.48 4.14
C ALA A 98 18.44 17.73 4.68
N ALA A 99 17.70 18.79 5.00
CA ALA A 99 18.25 20.01 5.58
C ALA A 99 18.81 19.77 7.00
N ALA A 100 18.10 18.97 7.82
CA ALA A 100 18.57 18.56 9.13
C ALA A 100 19.86 17.72 9.06
N ILE A 101 19.93 16.75 8.14
CA ILE A 101 21.12 15.93 7.90
C ILE A 101 22.35 16.79 7.58
N THR A 102 22.17 17.82 6.75
CA THR A 102 23.27 18.70 6.34
C THR A 102 23.80 19.56 7.49
N HIS A 103 22.94 19.89 8.46
CA HIS A 103 23.31 20.73 9.59
C HIS A 103 23.87 19.95 10.79
N LEU A 104 23.61 18.64 10.86
CA LEU A 104 24.15 17.76 11.89
C LEU A 104 25.69 17.80 11.91
N ARG A 105 26.28 17.81 13.11
CA ARG A 105 27.73 17.65 13.23
C ARG A 105 28.17 16.23 12.85
N ALA A 106 29.44 16.06 12.50
CA ALA A 106 30.01 14.73 12.28
C ALA A 106 29.86 13.85 13.54
N GLY A 107 29.38 12.61 13.37
CA GLY A 107 29.10 11.69 14.48
C GLY A 107 27.83 12.02 15.28
N GLY A 108 27.06 13.04 14.88
CA GLY A 108 25.76 13.33 15.48
C GLY A 108 24.70 12.27 15.15
N ARG A 109 23.53 12.41 15.79
CA ARG A 109 22.40 11.47 15.65
C ARG A 109 21.12 12.22 15.27
N ILE A 110 20.25 11.54 14.52
CA ILE A 110 18.92 12.06 14.18
C ILE A 110 17.88 11.01 14.53
N VAL A 111 16.79 11.45 15.15
CA VAL A 111 15.54 10.69 15.24
C VAL A 111 14.45 11.51 14.54
N ALA A 112 13.89 10.94 13.48
CA ALA A 112 12.87 11.59 12.66
C ALA A 112 11.61 10.73 12.59
N ILE A 113 10.46 11.35 12.86
CA ILE A 113 9.14 10.76 12.64
C ILE A 113 8.74 11.09 11.20
N MET A 114 8.87 10.12 10.30
CA MET A 114 8.62 10.32 8.88
C MET A 114 7.27 9.74 8.45
N PRO A 115 6.65 10.26 7.37
CA PRO A 115 5.47 9.65 6.78
C PRO A 115 5.71 8.18 6.37
N ASP A 116 4.66 7.37 6.43
CA ASP A 116 4.67 5.94 6.09
C ASP A 116 5.17 5.66 4.66
N TRP A 117 4.88 6.57 3.73
CA TRP A 117 5.34 6.47 2.34
C TRP A 117 6.86 6.70 2.19
N PHE A 118 7.55 7.29 3.18
CA PHE A 118 9.01 7.45 3.14
C PHE A 118 9.71 6.16 3.59
N ALA A 119 9.71 5.17 2.70
CA ALA A 119 10.23 3.83 2.91
C ALA A 119 11.10 3.38 1.73
N PRO A 120 11.96 2.34 1.89
CA PRO A 120 12.73 1.74 0.80
C PRO A 120 11.85 0.91 -0.15
N SER A 121 10.86 1.55 -0.76
CA SER A 121 9.91 0.98 -1.71
C SER A 121 10.32 1.30 -3.15
N ALA A 122 9.83 0.52 -4.13
CA ALA A 122 10.15 0.77 -5.54
C ALA A 122 9.82 2.20 -6.01
N ARG A 123 8.74 2.80 -5.47
CA ARG A 123 8.32 4.17 -5.79
C ARG A 123 9.22 5.23 -5.18
N MET A 124 9.78 4.98 -3.99
CA MET A 124 10.51 5.98 -3.20
C MET A 124 12.00 5.71 -3.08
N ARG A 125 12.50 4.62 -3.69
CA ARG A 125 13.87 4.13 -3.55
C ARG A 125 14.92 5.22 -3.77
N GLU A 126 14.85 5.91 -4.91
CA GLU A 126 15.83 6.95 -5.25
C GLU A 126 15.82 8.09 -4.24
N ILE A 127 14.65 8.60 -3.87
CA ILE A 127 14.52 9.68 -2.88
C ILE A 127 15.00 9.24 -1.50
N PHE A 128 14.65 8.03 -1.08
CA PHE A 128 15.04 7.45 0.21
C PHE A 128 16.56 7.28 0.28
N GLU A 129 17.16 6.62 -0.71
CA GLU A 129 18.60 6.40 -0.81
C GLU A 129 19.34 7.75 -0.86
N ASN A 130 18.97 8.65 -1.77
CA ASN A 130 19.65 9.95 -1.92
C ASN A 130 19.57 10.83 -0.66
N THR A 131 18.43 10.84 0.02
CA THR A 131 18.25 11.63 1.26
C THR A 131 19.13 11.10 2.37
N LEU A 132 19.29 9.77 2.45
CA LEU A 132 19.98 9.10 3.54
C LEU A 132 21.45 8.78 3.23
N THR A 133 21.92 8.98 2.00
CA THR A 133 23.33 8.82 1.60
C THR A 133 24.34 9.40 2.60
N PRO A 134 24.15 10.60 3.18
CA PRO A 134 25.13 11.18 4.10
C PRO A 134 25.13 10.57 5.51
N VAL A 135 24.20 9.66 5.82
CA VAL A 135 23.98 9.09 7.15
C VAL A 135 23.87 7.57 7.10
N THR A 136 23.97 6.93 8.26
CA THR A 136 23.70 5.49 8.39
C THR A 136 22.41 5.28 9.17
N VAL A 137 21.44 4.59 8.55
CA VAL A 137 20.21 4.20 9.24
C VAL A 137 20.53 3.09 10.24
N ARG A 138 20.44 3.40 11.54
CA ARG A 138 20.66 2.42 12.63
C ARG A 138 19.41 1.60 12.94
N SER A 139 18.24 2.23 12.84
CA SER A 139 16.95 1.60 13.09
C SER A 139 15.87 2.34 12.30
N SER A 140 14.92 1.59 11.76
CA SER A 140 13.69 2.12 11.17
C SER A 140 12.54 1.32 11.75
N ILE A 141 11.62 2.00 12.42
CA ILE A 141 10.49 1.39 13.12
C ILE A 141 9.23 1.93 12.47
N CYS A 142 8.45 1.05 11.85
CA CYS A 142 7.12 1.37 11.38
C CYS A 142 6.15 1.23 12.55
N LEU A 143 5.42 2.30 12.89
CA LEU A 143 4.32 2.22 13.85
C LEU A 143 3.11 1.64 13.14
N GLU A 144 2.98 0.32 13.18
CA GLU A 144 1.83 -0.38 12.65
C GLU A 144 0.65 -0.32 13.64
N GLN A 145 -0.58 -0.24 13.15
CA GLN A 145 -1.81 -0.36 13.95
C GLN A 145 -2.11 0.76 14.96
N ALA A 146 -1.31 1.84 15.01
CA ALA A 146 -1.56 2.95 15.94
C ALA A 146 -2.83 3.77 15.63
N TYR A 147 -3.44 3.57 14.45
CA TYR A 147 -4.58 4.35 13.95
C TYR A 147 -5.61 3.51 13.17
N THR A 148 -5.71 2.20 13.46
CA THR A 148 -6.63 1.31 12.75
C THR A 148 -8.07 1.47 13.24
N ARG A 149 -9.02 1.63 12.30
CA ARG A 149 -10.45 1.63 12.61
C ARG A 149 -11.02 0.22 12.86
N ARG A 150 -10.32 -0.81 12.38
CA ARG A 150 -10.72 -2.22 12.47
C ARG A 150 -9.47 -3.12 12.64
N PRO A 151 -9.57 -4.30 13.29
CA PRO A 151 -8.45 -5.22 13.46
C PRO A 151 -7.81 -5.67 12.15
N THR A 152 -8.61 -5.83 11.09
CA THR A 152 -8.20 -6.41 9.80
C THR A 152 -7.92 -5.38 8.71
N ARG A 153 -8.19 -4.09 8.95
CA ARG A 153 -8.11 -3.05 7.92
C ARG A 153 -7.26 -1.87 8.34
N ARG A 154 -6.44 -1.41 7.39
CA ARG A 154 -5.72 -0.14 7.46
C ARG A 154 -6.56 0.95 6.79
N GLU A 155 -7.40 1.62 7.58
CA GLU A 155 -8.21 2.76 7.13
C GLU A 155 -7.87 3.98 7.98
N PHE A 156 -7.67 5.13 7.33
CA PHE A 156 -7.44 6.41 7.97
C PHE A 156 -8.69 7.29 7.80
N LEU A 157 -9.11 7.97 8.86
CA LEU A 157 -10.14 9.00 8.78
C LEU A 157 -9.65 10.19 9.61
N ARG A 158 -9.70 11.40 9.05
CA ARG A 158 -9.42 12.60 9.84
C ARG A 158 -10.59 12.84 10.78
N GLU A 159 -10.31 13.41 11.95
CA GLU A 159 -11.35 13.70 12.97
C GLU A 159 -12.53 14.48 12.38
N HIS A 160 -12.27 15.47 11.52
CA HIS A 160 -13.35 16.24 10.90
C HIS A 160 -14.18 15.44 9.88
N ASP A 161 -13.60 14.40 9.25
CA ASP A 161 -14.31 13.53 8.32
C ASP A 161 -15.23 12.56 9.10
N LEU A 162 -15.02 12.38 10.42
CA LEU A 162 -15.88 11.55 11.27
C LEU A 162 -17.30 12.13 11.41
N PHE A 163 -17.44 13.46 11.40
CA PHE A 163 -18.75 14.14 11.50
C PHE A 163 -19.67 13.85 10.31
N GLU A 164 -19.11 13.53 9.14
CA GLU A 164 -19.90 13.19 7.95
C GLU A 164 -20.30 11.70 7.92
N THR A 165 -19.90 10.91 8.93
CA THR A 165 -20.19 9.49 9.02
C THR A 165 -21.30 9.20 10.04
N ALA A 166 -21.98 8.06 9.89
CA ALA A 166 -23.02 7.62 10.81
C ALA A 166 -22.46 6.97 12.10
N TRP A 167 -21.31 7.42 12.60
CA TRP A 167 -20.70 6.87 13.81
C TRP A 167 -21.21 7.60 15.04
N GLU A 168 -21.52 6.83 16.07
CA GLU A 168 -21.97 7.35 17.36
C GLU A 168 -20.89 7.09 18.42
N PRO A 169 -20.75 7.97 19.44
CA PRO A 169 -19.90 7.70 20.59
C PRO A 169 -20.29 6.38 21.25
N CYS A 170 -19.31 5.58 21.65
CA CYS A 170 -19.53 4.35 22.38
C CYS A 170 -18.54 4.22 23.55
N GLU A 171 -18.93 3.40 24.53
CA GLU A 171 -18.07 3.07 25.65
C GLU A 171 -16.85 2.27 25.19
N GLN A 172 -15.69 2.54 25.80
CA GLN A 172 -14.44 1.85 25.49
C GLN A 172 -14.58 0.32 25.62
N SER A 173 -15.33 -0.14 26.61
CA SER A 173 -15.58 -1.57 26.84
C SER A 173 -16.37 -2.23 25.69
N SER A 174 -17.34 -1.50 25.13
CA SER A 174 -18.15 -1.98 24.00
C SER A 174 -17.32 -2.06 22.73
N PHE A 175 -16.49 -1.05 22.47
CA PHE A 175 -15.54 -1.06 21.36
C PHE A 175 -14.53 -2.21 21.49
N ALA A 176 -13.93 -2.38 22.68
CA ALA A 176 -12.94 -3.43 22.91
C ALA A 176 -13.53 -4.84 22.71
N ALA A 177 -14.75 -5.08 23.19
CA ALA A 177 -15.43 -6.36 22.99
C ALA A 177 -15.70 -6.65 21.51
N ALA A 178 -16.23 -5.67 20.77
CA ALA A 178 -16.49 -5.80 19.33
C ALA A 178 -15.19 -5.98 18.53
N TRP A 179 -14.13 -5.26 18.91
CA TRP A 179 -12.81 -5.40 18.30
C TRP A 179 -12.23 -6.80 18.47
N LEU A 180 -12.26 -7.33 19.70
CA LEU A 180 -11.77 -8.67 20.00
C LEU A 180 -12.55 -9.74 19.23
N ALA A 181 -13.88 -9.61 19.15
CA ALA A 181 -14.71 -10.52 18.37
C ALA A 181 -14.35 -10.52 16.88
N GLU A 182 -14.16 -9.34 16.26
CA GLU A 182 -13.74 -9.25 14.85
C GLU A 182 -12.32 -9.80 14.65
N ALA A 183 -11.40 -9.56 15.59
CA ALA A 183 -10.05 -10.10 15.52
C ALA A 183 -10.01 -11.63 15.64
N GLU A 184 -10.83 -12.20 16.52
CA GLU A 184 -10.95 -13.64 16.72
C GLU A 184 -11.61 -14.32 15.51
N ASP A 185 -12.67 -13.73 14.95
CA ASP A 185 -13.29 -14.20 13.71
C ASP A 185 -12.29 -14.22 12.54
N ALA A 186 -11.51 -13.15 12.40
CA ALA A 186 -10.47 -13.06 11.38
C ALA A 186 -9.34 -14.08 11.59
N ALA A 187 -8.88 -14.27 12.83
CA ALA A 187 -7.84 -15.25 13.15
C ALA A 187 -8.28 -16.69 12.87
N ASN A 188 -9.58 -16.97 13.00
CA ASN A 188 -10.18 -18.28 12.73
C ASN A 188 -10.65 -18.45 11.28
N THR A 189 -10.60 -17.38 10.47
CA THR A 189 -10.94 -17.43 9.06
C THR A 189 -9.68 -17.75 8.24
N VAL A 190 -9.64 -18.95 7.66
CA VAL A 190 -8.55 -19.34 6.76
C VAL A 190 -8.85 -18.78 5.37
N ASP A 191 -8.08 -17.78 4.95
CA ASP A 191 -8.07 -17.35 3.55
C ASP A 191 -7.28 -18.38 2.71
N THR A 192 -7.89 -18.86 1.63
CA THR A 192 -7.30 -19.87 0.75
C THR A 192 -7.11 -19.27 -0.63
N GLU A 193 -5.85 -19.10 -1.04
CA GLU A 193 -5.49 -18.67 -2.39
C GLU A 193 -4.62 -19.72 -3.08
N ILE A 194 -4.93 -19.97 -4.36
CA ILE A 194 -4.10 -20.82 -5.22
C ILE A 194 -3.03 -19.97 -5.90
N ILE A 195 -1.81 -20.06 -5.37
CA ILE A 195 -0.63 -19.46 -6.00
C ILE A 195 -0.02 -20.47 -6.96
N ARG A 196 0.08 -20.12 -8.25
CA ARG A 196 0.78 -20.93 -9.25
C ARG A 196 2.20 -20.42 -9.41
N ILE A 197 3.15 -21.35 -9.42
CA ILE A 197 4.58 -21.03 -9.53
C ILE A 197 5.17 -21.81 -10.70
N ALA A 198 5.83 -21.12 -11.63
CA ALA A 198 6.71 -21.74 -12.60
C ALA A 198 8.05 -22.05 -11.90
N THR A 199 8.37 -23.33 -11.78
CA THR A 199 9.59 -23.84 -11.12
C THR A 199 10.49 -24.57 -12.12
N GLY A 200 11.78 -24.74 -11.78
CA GLY A 200 12.75 -25.43 -12.63
C GLY A 200 13.64 -24.46 -13.42
N LEU A 201 14.08 -24.85 -14.62
CA LEU A 201 14.91 -24.00 -15.48
C LEU A 201 14.06 -22.89 -16.09
N LEU A 202 14.17 -21.67 -15.56
CA LEU A 202 13.37 -20.53 -16.01
C LEU A 202 13.93 -19.82 -17.25
N LEU A 203 15.27 -19.79 -17.41
CA LEU A 203 15.91 -19.11 -18.54
C LEU A 203 15.41 -19.60 -19.91
N PRO A 204 15.23 -20.91 -20.17
CA PRO A 204 14.74 -21.40 -21.45
C PRO A 204 13.31 -20.96 -21.79
N ILE A 205 12.48 -20.68 -20.78
CA ILE A 205 11.07 -20.30 -20.94
C ILE A 205 10.83 -18.81 -20.65
N TRP A 206 11.90 -18.02 -20.51
CA TRP A 206 11.83 -16.64 -20.03
C TRP A 206 10.94 -15.76 -20.90
N SER A 207 10.98 -15.96 -22.22
CA SER A 207 10.14 -15.23 -23.20
C SER A 207 8.67 -15.64 -23.17
N ALA A 208 8.34 -16.82 -22.64
CA ALA A 208 6.98 -17.33 -22.52
C ALA A 208 6.29 -16.86 -21.23
N LEU A 209 7.07 -16.58 -20.18
CA LEU A 209 6.58 -16.07 -18.92
C LEU A 209 6.07 -14.62 -19.06
N PRO A 210 5.16 -14.17 -18.19
CA PRO A 210 4.60 -12.81 -18.25
C PRO A 210 5.70 -11.73 -18.18
N SER A 211 5.48 -10.50 -18.62
CA SER A 211 6.49 -9.43 -18.53
C SER A 211 6.32 -8.56 -17.28
N ASP A 212 5.21 -8.71 -16.57
CA ASP A 212 4.90 -8.11 -15.29
C ASP A 212 5.43 -8.97 -14.13
N HIS A 213 5.67 -8.34 -12.97
CA HIS A 213 6.20 -9.01 -11.77
C HIS A 213 7.45 -9.89 -12.04
N LEU A 214 8.54 -9.23 -12.47
CA LEU A 214 9.85 -9.85 -12.73
C LEU A 214 10.59 -10.19 -11.43
N ALA A 215 10.05 -11.11 -10.64
CA ALA A 215 10.64 -11.58 -9.40
C ALA A 215 10.61 -13.12 -9.31
N VAL A 216 11.70 -13.69 -8.79
CA VAL A 216 11.74 -15.08 -8.35
C VAL A 216 11.41 -15.09 -6.86
N ASN A 217 10.35 -15.80 -6.50
CA ASN A 217 9.84 -15.87 -5.15
C ASN A 217 10.23 -17.20 -4.52
N ARG A 218 10.50 -17.16 -3.21
CA ARG A 218 10.63 -18.33 -2.37
C ARG A 218 9.38 -18.44 -1.51
N ILE A 219 8.63 -19.52 -1.68
CA ILE A 219 7.49 -19.85 -0.81
C ILE A 219 7.95 -20.94 0.14
N VAL A 220 7.65 -20.79 1.43
CA VAL A 220 7.97 -21.76 2.48
C VAL A 220 6.67 -22.09 3.20
N ASP A 221 6.32 -23.37 3.31
CA ASP A 221 5.16 -23.81 4.09
C ASP A 221 5.49 -23.88 5.59
N ALA A 222 4.48 -24.20 6.41
CA ALA A 222 4.62 -24.30 7.86
C ALA A 222 5.59 -25.41 8.29
N GLU A 223 5.73 -26.45 7.47
CA GLU A 223 6.64 -27.58 7.66
C GLU A 223 8.07 -27.28 7.20
N GLY A 224 8.32 -26.09 6.64
CA GLY A 224 9.64 -25.63 6.20
C GLY A 224 10.04 -26.09 4.79
N LYS A 225 9.14 -26.74 4.05
CA LYS A 225 9.37 -27.09 2.64
C LYS A 225 9.34 -25.81 1.82
N SER A 226 10.33 -25.69 0.93
CA SER A 226 10.52 -24.48 0.13
C SER A 226 10.38 -24.75 -1.37
N TRP A 227 9.65 -23.88 -2.05
CA TRP A 227 9.58 -23.80 -3.51
C TRP A 227 10.21 -22.49 -3.97
N LEU A 228 11.02 -22.55 -5.02
CA LEU A 228 11.63 -21.39 -5.66
C LEU A 228 11.14 -21.32 -7.10
N GLY A 229 10.60 -20.18 -7.50
CA GLY A 229 10.15 -20.00 -8.87
C GLY A 229 9.47 -18.67 -9.11
N ARG A 230 8.92 -18.50 -10.30
CA ARG A 230 8.21 -17.28 -10.68
C ARG A 230 6.71 -17.45 -10.49
N MET A 231 6.05 -16.50 -9.83
CA MET A 231 4.59 -16.54 -9.70
C MET A 231 3.94 -16.32 -11.07
N VAL A 232 2.89 -17.09 -11.34
CA VAL A 232 2.07 -17.00 -12.55
C VAL A 232 0.64 -16.70 -12.12
N PHE A 233 0.21 -15.46 -12.33
CA PHE A 233 -1.14 -15.04 -11.99
C PHE A 233 -2.17 -15.72 -12.91
N PRO A 234 -3.40 -15.98 -12.42
CA PRO A 234 -4.44 -16.71 -13.16
C PRO A 234 -4.65 -16.24 -14.62
N GLU A 235 -4.63 -14.93 -14.86
CA GLU A 235 -4.78 -14.29 -16.17
C GLU A 235 -3.71 -14.72 -17.20
N HIS A 236 -2.54 -15.13 -16.73
CA HIS A 236 -1.40 -15.49 -17.58
C HIS A 236 -1.24 -16.99 -17.81
N VAL A 237 -1.91 -17.82 -16.99
CA VAL A 237 -1.73 -19.28 -16.98
C VAL A 237 -2.02 -19.88 -18.36
N ALA A 238 -3.17 -19.54 -18.95
CA ALA A 238 -3.59 -20.11 -20.24
C ALA A 238 -2.61 -19.77 -21.37
N LYS A 239 -2.15 -18.51 -21.43
CA LYS A 239 -1.18 -18.05 -22.43
C LYS A 239 0.17 -18.73 -22.24
N LEU A 240 0.64 -18.84 -21.00
CA LEU A 240 1.89 -19.52 -20.67
C LEU A 240 1.85 -20.99 -21.10
N LEU A 241 0.81 -21.74 -20.71
CA LEU A 241 0.67 -23.15 -21.07
C LEU A 241 0.61 -23.36 -22.59
N LYS A 242 -0.13 -22.50 -23.31
CA LYS A 242 -0.17 -22.49 -24.77
C LYS A 242 1.22 -22.27 -25.37
N ASN A 243 1.97 -21.29 -24.88
CA ASN A 243 3.32 -21.00 -25.35
C ASN A 243 4.31 -22.16 -25.09
N LEU A 244 4.07 -22.93 -24.02
CA LEU A 244 4.86 -24.10 -23.67
C LEU A 244 4.41 -25.39 -24.39
N GLY A 245 3.37 -25.32 -25.23
CA GLY A 245 2.84 -26.48 -25.93
C GLY A 245 2.17 -27.52 -25.01
N VAL A 246 1.75 -27.10 -23.82
CA VAL A 246 1.08 -27.97 -22.85
C VAL A 246 -0.42 -27.95 -23.13
N GLU A 247 -0.97 -29.08 -23.60
CA GLU A 247 -2.42 -29.28 -23.65
C GLU A 247 -2.98 -29.33 -22.23
N THR A 248 -3.99 -28.50 -21.94
CA THR A 248 -4.49 -28.27 -20.58
C THR A 248 -5.27 -29.49 -20.08
N ALA A 249 -4.86 -30.05 -18.93
CA ALA A 249 -5.61 -31.13 -18.26
C ALA A 249 -6.38 -30.68 -17.00
N ALA A 250 -6.20 -29.43 -16.53
CA ALA A 250 -6.90 -28.93 -15.34
C ALA A 250 -7.83 -27.75 -15.69
N PRO A 251 -9.16 -27.87 -15.49
CA PRO A 251 -10.07 -26.75 -15.63
C PRO A 251 -9.76 -25.68 -14.56
N LEU A 252 -9.74 -24.41 -14.96
CA LEU A 252 -9.76 -23.29 -14.01
C LEU A 252 -11.07 -23.40 -13.22
N ASN A 253 -11.02 -23.21 -11.90
CA ASN A 253 -12.26 -23.16 -11.13
C ASN A 253 -13.07 -21.87 -11.47
N PRO A 254 -14.35 -21.78 -11.10
CA PRO A 254 -15.21 -20.66 -11.51
C PRO A 254 -14.70 -19.29 -11.02
N SER A 255 -14.17 -19.25 -9.80
CA SER A 255 -13.56 -18.07 -9.19
C SER A 255 -12.31 -17.60 -9.95
N GLU A 256 -11.43 -18.52 -10.36
CA GLU A 256 -10.22 -18.24 -11.14
C GLU A 256 -10.55 -17.76 -12.55
N THR A 257 -11.56 -18.38 -13.18
CA THR A 257 -12.09 -17.99 -14.48
C THR A 257 -12.55 -16.54 -14.46
N LEU A 258 -13.27 -16.14 -13.40
CA LEU A 258 -13.69 -14.76 -13.20
C LEU A 258 -12.52 -13.79 -13.05
N ARG A 259 -11.56 -14.09 -12.18
CA ARG A 259 -10.39 -13.23 -11.97
C ARG A 259 -9.61 -13.04 -13.28
N ALA A 260 -9.40 -14.11 -14.03
CA ALA A 260 -8.71 -14.03 -15.32
C ALA A 260 -9.44 -13.13 -16.33
N ILE A 261 -10.77 -13.25 -16.43
CA ILE A 261 -11.59 -12.39 -17.29
C ILE A 261 -11.53 -10.93 -16.82
N HIS A 262 -11.67 -10.69 -15.51
CA HIS A 262 -11.53 -9.36 -14.93
C HIS A 262 -10.15 -8.76 -15.18
N GLY A 263 -9.08 -9.56 -15.19
CA GLY A 263 -7.72 -9.14 -15.56
C GLY A 263 -7.53 -8.80 -17.05
N GLY A 264 -8.57 -8.98 -17.89
CA GLY A 264 -8.50 -8.76 -19.34
C GLY A 264 -8.11 -10.01 -20.13
N GLY A 265 -8.00 -11.16 -19.46
CA GLY A 265 -7.84 -12.46 -20.09
C GLY A 265 -9.12 -12.91 -20.81
N SER A 266 -8.97 -13.99 -21.58
CA SER A 266 -10.05 -14.62 -22.33
C SER A 266 -9.98 -16.13 -22.19
N ILE A 267 -11.13 -16.78 -22.06
CA ILE A 267 -11.24 -18.22 -21.79
C ILE A 267 -12.08 -18.88 -22.87
N ALA A 268 -11.49 -19.85 -23.57
CA ALA A 268 -12.20 -20.65 -24.55
C ALA A 268 -13.04 -21.72 -23.85
N LEU A 269 -14.35 -21.71 -24.12
CA LEU A 269 -15.26 -22.80 -23.78
C LEU A 269 -15.33 -23.74 -24.97
N VAL A 270 -14.93 -24.99 -24.78
CA VAL A 270 -14.98 -26.02 -25.84
C VAL A 270 -16.35 -26.71 -25.87
N ARG A 271 -17.02 -26.80 -24.71
CA ARG A 271 -18.34 -27.41 -24.53
C ARG A 271 -19.25 -26.53 -23.66
N PRO A 272 -20.58 -26.58 -23.85
CA PRO A 272 -21.30 -27.44 -24.81
C PRO A 272 -21.19 -26.92 -26.25
N VAL A 273 -20.58 -25.75 -26.45
CA VAL A 273 -20.29 -25.17 -27.76
C VAL A 273 -18.99 -24.40 -27.72
N PRO A 274 -18.20 -24.41 -28.81
CA PRO A 274 -17.09 -23.49 -28.99
C PRO A 274 -17.56 -22.02 -28.88
N CYS A 275 -17.20 -21.38 -27.78
CA CYS A 275 -17.39 -19.95 -27.55
C CYS A 275 -16.31 -19.41 -26.61
N GLU A 276 -16.27 -18.10 -26.41
CA GLU A 276 -15.21 -17.43 -25.68
C GLU A 276 -15.79 -16.54 -24.59
N LEU A 277 -15.41 -16.77 -23.34
CA LEU A 277 -15.68 -15.88 -22.20
C LEU A 277 -14.61 -14.79 -22.14
N LYS A 278 -15.02 -13.53 -22.26
CA LYS A 278 -14.10 -12.40 -22.23
C LYS A 278 -14.70 -11.16 -21.59
N ARG A 279 -13.83 -10.20 -21.26
CA ARG A 279 -14.22 -8.88 -20.78
C ARG A 279 -14.45 -7.92 -21.96
N SER A 280 -15.63 -7.32 -22.00
CA SER A 280 -16.03 -6.39 -23.06
C SER A 280 -16.58 -5.09 -22.49
N ARG A 281 -16.31 -3.98 -23.19
CA ARG A 281 -16.85 -2.67 -22.84
C ARG A 281 -18.14 -2.41 -23.62
N VAL A 282 -19.21 -2.07 -22.89
CA VAL A 282 -20.54 -1.77 -23.43
C VAL A 282 -21.07 -0.51 -22.74
N ASN A 283 -21.40 0.52 -23.51
CA ASN A 283 -21.92 1.81 -23.01
C ASN A 283 -21.11 2.36 -21.81
N GLY A 284 -19.78 2.34 -21.92
CA GLY A 284 -18.87 2.84 -20.89
C GLY A 284 -18.58 1.87 -19.73
N SER A 285 -19.39 0.83 -19.55
CA SER A 285 -19.27 -0.14 -18.46
C SER A 285 -18.59 -1.45 -18.90
N TRP A 286 -17.90 -2.11 -17.98
CA TRP A 286 -17.30 -3.42 -18.21
C TRP A 286 -18.29 -4.54 -17.96
N ARG A 287 -18.34 -5.52 -18.87
CA ARG A 287 -19.22 -6.68 -18.80
C ARG A 287 -18.48 -7.96 -19.17
N ILE A 288 -19.01 -9.08 -18.71
CA ILE A 288 -18.55 -10.42 -19.10
C ILE A 288 -19.38 -10.85 -20.30
N GLU A 289 -18.74 -11.04 -21.45
CA GLU A 289 -19.35 -11.44 -22.72
C GLU A 289 -19.04 -12.89 -23.04
N ILE A 290 -20.04 -13.61 -23.55
CA ILE A 290 -19.87 -14.91 -24.21
C ILE A 290 -19.84 -14.64 -25.73
N ALA A 291 -18.64 -14.48 -26.27
CA ALA A 291 -18.43 -14.22 -27.69
C ALA A 291 -18.51 -15.52 -28.50
N GLY A 292 -19.10 -15.45 -29.69
CA GLY A 292 -19.17 -16.59 -30.63
C GLY A 292 -20.24 -17.63 -30.30
N ALA A 293 -21.10 -17.41 -29.29
CA ALA A 293 -22.23 -18.29 -29.02
C ALA A 293 -23.18 -18.40 -30.24
N PRO A 294 -23.51 -19.60 -30.74
CA PRO A 294 -24.42 -19.77 -31.86
C PRO A 294 -25.84 -19.30 -31.55
N ALA A 295 -26.48 -18.68 -32.53
CA ALA A 295 -27.83 -18.13 -32.40
C ALA A 295 -28.85 -19.17 -31.92
N GLY A 296 -28.75 -20.42 -32.41
CA GLY A 296 -29.64 -21.52 -32.01
C GLY A 296 -29.52 -21.95 -30.55
N GLN A 297 -28.47 -21.53 -29.83
CA GLN A 297 -28.24 -21.90 -28.43
C GLN A 297 -28.47 -20.76 -27.44
N LEU A 298 -28.87 -19.57 -27.91
CA LEU A 298 -29.12 -18.42 -27.03
C LEU A 298 -30.21 -18.70 -25.99
N ALA A 299 -31.22 -19.51 -26.32
CA ALA A 299 -32.26 -19.93 -25.38
C ALA A 299 -31.68 -20.74 -24.21
N TRP A 300 -30.73 -21.62 -24.48
CA TRP A 300 -30.05 -22.41 -23.45
C TRP A 300 -29.21 -21.52 -22.53
N PHE A 301 -28.39 -20.61 -23.07
CA PHE A 301 -27.63 -19.66 -22.26
C PHE A 301 -28.54 -18.78 -21.38
N LYS A 302 -29.68 -18.33 -21.92
CA LYS A 302 -30.68 -17.58 -21.13
C LYS A 302 -31.27 -18.41 -19.99
N SER A 303 -31.49 -19.70 -20.20
CA SER A 303 -31.96 -20.60 -19.13
C SER A 303 -30.98 -20.73 -17.96
N LEU A 304 -29.68 -20.51 -18.20
CA LEU A 304 -28.65 -20.46 -17.15
C LEU A 304 -28.61 -19.14 -16.38
N GLY A 305 -29.28 -18.11 -16.88
CA GLY A 305 -29.28 -16.76 -16.31
C GLY A 305 -28.49 -15.73 -17.12
N CYS A 306 -27.95 -16.08 -18.29
CA CYS A 306 -27.36 -15.11 -19.21
C CYS A 306 -28.44 -14.23 -19.87
N PHE A 307 -28.04 -13.09 -20.43
CA PHE A 307 -28.96 -12.20 -21.13
C PHE A 307 -28.35 -11.69 -22.44
N THR A 308 -29.20 -11.26 -23.36
CA THR A 308 -28.79 -10.75 -24.67
C THR A 308 -29.18 -9.31 -24.84
N GLU A 309 -28.34 -8.52 -25.50
CA GLU A 309 -28.66 -7.18 -25.95
C GLU A 309 -28.27 -7.00 -27.42
N VAL A 310 -29.00 -6.15 -28.14
CA VAL A 310 -28.64 -5.77 -29.51
C VAL A 310 -27.77 -4.53 -29.45
N ILE A 311 -26.49 -4.67 -29.83
CA ILE A 311 -25.50 -3.59 -29.83
C ILE A 311 -24.86 -3.56 -31.21
N GLN A 312 -24.84 -2.39 -31.85
CA GLN A 312 -24.32 -2.22 -33.22
C GLN A 312 -24.91 -3.25 -34.21
N TYR A 313 -26.23 -3.42 -34.18
CA TYR A 313 -26.98 -4.37 -35.03
C TYR A 313 -26.61 -5.85 -34.85
N ARG A 314 -25.90 -6.21 -33.77
CA ARG A 314 -25.57 -7.60 -33.44
C ARG A 314 -26.12 -7.98 -32.07
N THR A 315 -26.74 -9.14 -31.98
CA THR A 315 -27.12 -9.75 -30.69
C THR A 315 -25.86 -10.22 -29.99
N ARG A 316 -25.56 -9.63 -28.82
CA ARG A 316 -24.45 -10.00 -27.95
C ARG A 316 -24.97 -10.65 -26.68
N LEU A 317 -24.24 -11.62 -26.16
CA LEU A 317 -24.63 -12.45 -25.02
C LEU A 317 -23.72 -12.13 -23.83
N PHE A 318 -24.32 -11.91 -22.65
CA PHE A 318 -23.62 -11.47 -21.45
C PHE A 318 -24.01 -12.28 -20.22
N VAL A 319 -23.07 -12.35 -19.28
CA VAL A 319 -23.26 -12.93 -17.94
C VAL A 319 -23.51 -11.79 -16.93
N PRO A 320 -24.58 -11.83 -16.12
CA PRO A 320 -24.79 -10.88 -15.03
C PRO A 320 -23.69 -10.94 -13.98
N THR A 321 -23.08 -9.79 -13.64
CA THR A 321 -21.95 -9.71 -12.70
C THR A 321 -22.27 -10.32 -11.32
N GLU A 322 -23.48 -10.08 -10.80
CA GLU A 322 -23.90 -10.55 -9.46
C GLU A 322 -23.99 -12.08 -9.35
N LYS A 323 -24.23 -12.77 -10.47
CA LYS A 323 -24.40 -14.24 -10.51
C LYS A 323 -23.29 -14.91 -11.32
N ALA A 324 -22.22 -14.18 -11.62
CA ALA A 324 -21.26 -14.60 -12.63
C ALA A 324 -20.54 -15.89 -12.23
N GLU A 325 -20.20 -16.06 -10.95
CA GLU A 325 -19.49 -17.24 -10.46
C GLU A 325 -20.34 -18.51 -10.61
N VAL A 326 -21.61 -18.44 -10.18
CA VAL A 326 -22.57 -19.55 -10.27
C VAL A 326 -22.85 -19.91 -11.74
N ILE A 327 -22.99 -18.92 -12.60
CA ILE A 327 -23.26 -19.15 -14.03
C ILE A 327 -22.03 -19.75 -14.71
N ILE A 328 -20.84 -19.24 -14.41
CA ILE A 328 -19.59 -19.79 -14.94
C ILE A 328 -19.37 -21.22 -14.48
N ALA A 329 -19.65 -21.54 -13.21
CA ALA A 329 -19.60 -22.92 -12.71
C ALA A 329 -20.45 -23.86 -13.57
N LYS A 330 -21.71 -23.47 -13.87
CA LYS A 330 -22.59 -24.25 -14.75
C LYS A 330 -22.07 -24.38 -16.19
N LEU A 331 -21.29 -23.41 -16.67
CA LEU A 331 -20.68 -23.45 -18.00
C LEU A 331 -19.43 -24.31 -18.04
N THR A 332 -18.69 -24.43 -16.93
CA THR A 332 -17.42 -25.17 -16.83
C THR A 332 -17.57 -26.59 -16.27
N ASP A 333 -18.60 -26.88 -15.47
CA ASP A 333 -18.86 -28.18 -14.83
C ASP A 333 -19.59 -29.20 -15.72
N ILE A 334 -19.71 -28.96 -17.02
CA ILE A 334 -20.34 -29.93 -17.94
C ILE A 334 -19.37 -31.12 -18.11
N PRO A 335 -19.70 -32.31 -17.60
CA PRO A 335 -18.76 -33.44 -17.53
C PRO A 335 -18.26 -33.88 -18.91
N LEU A 336 -17.05 -34.46 -18.95
CA LEU A 336 -16.43 -35.12 -20.11
C LEU A 336 -17.33 -36.19 -20.73
#